data_AF-A0A1Q3LTE3-F1
#
_entry.id   AF-A0A1Q3LTE3-F1
#
_cell.length_a   1.000
_cell.length_b   1.000
_cell.length_c   1.000
_cell.angle_alpha   90.00
_cell.angle_beta   90.00
_cell.angle_gamma   90.00
#
_symmetry.space_group_name_H-M   'P 1'
#
loop_
_entity.id
_entity.type
_entity.pdbx_description
1 polymer ?
#
loop_
_entity_poly.entity_id
_entity_poly.type
_entity_poly.pdbx_seq_one_letter_code
_entity_poly.pdbx_strand_id
1 'polypeptide(L)'
;MKLYKTLLLGAVALMTIVSCADNEQLSFSVDEPASITSLKYLNDYNVLKSYVNNSTDPNFKLGVGVSVSSFNSNGVEYRLISSNFAEMTAGYEMKHGAVVQDDGSLALDGIKTFIANAKTAGVSIFGHTLCWHANQNAKYLNSLIAPTVVPGAGDPRWEVVTEQKFETSDASNYSYNSNAQASFTATGQGNGDGGRALKITNALVRDNDWNCQMFVTFPRAVVAGEKWRLTMDVKSDATASYSTQAHTAPGAYKFWDFFGTITSTSQWATYTKEITISSDQATCNTIAFNLGKTATNYYFDNIKVEFFNQHPTSGTVEKTPEEKRQIIDAELDRWISGMVDSCKTYVKAWDVVNEPMSDWPDPSLLKTGVGKTLGQDEFYWQDYLGKDYAVRAFQIARQHCNAGDKLFINEYGLEGADQAKCAGLIAYVSYIESKGQKVDGIGTQMHVTLGQTSMEGIRAMFTKLAATGKLIKISELDMGIRPAGSTTNLIVSELTDQQQKEMAAFYKQIIKAYFEIIPAAQRYGITQWAITDSPAGSSWRPNEPIGLWTKDHSRKHAYAGFADGLAGK
;
A
#
# COMPACT_ATOMS: atom_id res chain seq x y z
N MET A 1 -22.48 55.08 93.63
CA MET A 1 -22.31 53.81 94.38
C MET A 1 -21.89 52.72 93.40
N LYS A 2 -20.67 52.17 93.56
CA LYS A 2 -20.09 50.95 92.92
C LYS A 2 -19.90 50.99 91.39
N LEU A 3 -18.70 51.05 90.79
CA LEU A 3 -17.43 50.29 90.91
C LEU A 3 -17.56 48.75 90.65
N TYR A 4 -17.08 48.36 89.44
CA TYR A 4 -16.25 47.20 89.06
C TYR A 4 -16.82 45.80 88.75
N LYS A 5 -16.11 45.22 87.76
CA LYS A 5 -16.01 43.85 87.23
C LYS A 5 -16.92 43.62 86.01
N THR A 6 -16.43 43.37 84.79
CA THR A 6 -15.23 42.61 84.41
C THR A 6 -14.75 43.01 83.01
N LEU A 7 -13.50 43.48 82.96
CA LEU A 7 -12.59 43.41 81.81
C LEU A 7 -12.21 41.94 81.60
N LEU A 8 -12.37 41.39 80.39
CA LEU A 8 -11.37 40.60 79.65
C LEU A 8 -12.04 39.89 78.47
N LEU A 9 -11.31 39.82 77.37
CA LEU A 9 -11.55 39.05 76.13
C LEU A 9 -12.42 39.71 75.06
N GLY A 10 -11.73 40.45 74.19
CA GLY A 10 -12.25 40.89 72.91
C GLY A 10 -11.38 41.93 72.19
N ALA A 11 -10.13 42.13 72.61
CA ALA A 11 -9.19 43.05 71.97
C ALA A 11 -8.08 42.28 71.26
N VAL A 12 -8.35 41.78 70.05
CA VAL A 12 -7.34 41.46 69.03
C VAL A 12 -7.94 41.70 67.64
N ALA A 13 -7.17 42.38 66.80
CA ALA A 13 -7.30 42.50 65.35
C ALA A 13 -8.32 43.51 64.78
N LEU A 14 -7.97 44.79 64.83
CA LEU A 14 -8.24 45.69 63.70
C LEU A 14 -7.14 46.77 63.62
N MET A 15 -5.94 46.35 63.25
CA MET A 15 -4.91 47.19 62.65
C MET A 15 -4.42 46.49 61.37
N THR A 16 -4.89 46.95 60.21
CA THR A 16 -4.18 46.86 58.92
C THR A 16 -4.54 48.14 58.15
N ILE A 17 -3.75 49.20 58.36
CA ILE A 17 -2.78 49.78 57.42
C ILE A 17 -3.43 50.16 56.07
N VAL A 18 -3.70 51.46 55.92
CA VAL A 18 -3.87 52.11 54.61
C VAL A 18 -2.53 52.03 53.89
N SER A 19 -2.47 51.20 52.86
CA SER A 19 -1.46 51.32 51.81
C SER A 19 -2.19 51.85 50.58
N CYS A 20 -1.95 53.12 50.26
CA CYS A 20 -2.17 53.59 48.90
C CYS A 20 -1.13 52.84 48.05
N ALA A 21 -1.55 51.75 47.40
CA ALA A 21 -0.83 51.26 46.24
C ALA A 21 -1.18 52.23 45.11
N ASP A 22 -0.23 53.08 44.72
CA ASP A 22 -0.26 53.71 43.41
C ASP A 22 -0.40 52.58 42.39
N ASN A 23 -1.55 52.53 41.72
CA ASN A 23 -1.79 51.57 40.65
C ASN A 23 -1.01 52.05 39.42
N GLU A 24 0.31 51.92 39.44
CA GLU A 24 1.08 51.92 38.21
C GLU A 24 0.62 50.72 37.40
N GLN A 25 -0.27 50.99 36.43
CA GLN A 25 -0.59 50.04 35.39
C GLN A 25 0.72 49.74 34.66
N LEU A 26 1.38 48.64 35.03
CA LEU A 26 2.57 48.16 34.36
C LEU A 26 2.27 48.13 32.86
N SER A 27 2.99 48.94 32.09
CA SER A 27 2.85 49.11 30.66
C SER A 27 3.49 47.94 29.91
N PHE A 28 3.13 46.71 30.25
CA PHE A 28 3.39 45.57 29.38
C PHE A 28 2.32 45.53 28.28
N SER A 29 2.61 46.19 27.17
CA SER A 29 2.01 45.85 25.89
C SER A 29 2.65 44.54 25.45
N VAL A 30 1.90 43.44 25.50
CA VAL A 30 2.29 42.24 24.78
C VAL A 30 1.83 42.46 23.35
N ASP A 31 2.75 42.92 22.50
CA ASP A 31 2.47 43.05 21.08
C ASP A 31 2.07 41.69 20.53
N GLU A 32 0.97 41.68 19.80
CA GLU A 32 0.44 40.45 19.24
C GLU A 32 1.47 39.81 18.31
N PRO A 33 1.75 38.50 18.45
CA PRO A 33 2.73 37.83 17.61
C PRO A 33 2.44 38.07 16.12
N ALA A 34 3.48 38.41 15.35
CA ALA A 34 3.36 38.68 13.92
C ALA A 34 2.67 37.53 13.15
N SER A 35 2.82 36.29 13.63
CA SER A 35 2.16 35.09 13.09
C SER A 35 0.64 35.06 13.28
N ILE A 36 0.11 35.69 14.33
CA ILE A 36 -1.34 35.81 14.54
C ILE A 36 -1.88 36.97 13.70
N THR A 37 -1.17 38.10 13.71
CA THR A 37 -1.52 39.28 12.91
C THR A 37 -1.58 38.98 11.41
N SER A 38 -0.66 38.16 10.87
CA SER A 38 -0.66 37.81 9.43
C SER A 38 -1.84 36.94 8.99
N LEU A 39 -2.53 36.27 9.93
CA LEU A 39 -3.65 35.36 9.66
C LEU A 39 -5.02 35.94 10.00
N LYS A 40 -5.10 37.08 10.70
CA LYS A 40 -6.38 37.68 11.13
C LYS A 40 -7.37 37.90 10.00
N TYR A 41 -6.89 38.25 8.81
CA TYR A 41 -7.73 38.49 7.64
C TYR A 41 -8.53 37.24 7.22
N LEU A 42 -8.11 36.03 7.62
CA LEU A 42 -8.84 34.78 7.36
C LEU A 42 -10.18 34.70 8.10
N ASN A 43 -10.37 35.52 9.15
CA ASN A 43 -11.64 35.62 9.86
C ASN A 43 -12.73 36.31 9.01
N ASP A 44 -12.34 37.11 8.02
CA ASP A 44 -13.28 37.80 7.13
C ASP A 44 -13.83 36.88 6.04
N TYR A 45 -13.27 35.68 5.87
CA TYR A 45 -13.77 34.70 4.93
C TYR A 45 -14.98 33.94 5.49
N ASN A 46 -16.01 33.78 4.66
CA ASN A 46 -17.16 32.93 4.93
C ASN A 46 -16.84 31.45 4.76
N VAL A 47 -17.81 30.59 5.02
CA VAL A 47 -17.72 29.14 4.73
C VAL A 47 -17.59 28.88 3.22
N LEU A 48 -16.79 27.88 2.82
CA LEU A 48 -16.38 27.70 1.42
C LEU A 48 -17.56 27.58 0.43
N LYS A 49 -18.59 26.79 0.76
CA LYS A 49 -19.78 26.64 -0.11
C LYS A 49 -20.53 27.94 -0.41
N SER A 50 -20.34 29.01 0.38
CA SER A 50 -20.93 30.32 0.10
C SER A 50 -20.32 31.04 -1.10
N TYR A 51 -19.11 30.63 -1.51
CA TYR A 51 -18.42 31.19 -2.68
C TYR A 51 -18.77 30.48 -3.99
N VAL A 52 -19.52 29.37 -3.94
CA VAL A 52 -20.02 28.69 -5.14
C VAL A 52 -21.26 29.40 -5.67
N ASN A 53 -21.22 29.83 -6.93
CA ASN A 53 -22.38 30.45 -7.57
C ASN A 53 -23.34 29.39 -8.12
N ASN A 54 -24.29 28.97 -7.28
CA ASN A 54 -25.30 27.98 -7.67
C ASN A 54 -26.28 28.47 -8.76
N SER A 55 -26.32 29.78 -9.07
CA SER A 55 -27.17 30.30 -10.16
C SER A 55 -26.55 30.00 -11.53
N THR A 56 -25.23 30.02 -11.64
CA THR A 56 -24.50 29.68 -12.86
C THR A 56 -24.14 28.20 -12.92
N ASP A 57 -23.93 27.57 -11.76
CA ASP A 57 -23.44 26.20 -11.65
C ASP A 57 -24.32 25.35 -10.70
N PRO A 58 -25.61 25.16 -11.02
CA PRO A 58 -26.58 24.52 -10.11
C PRO A 58 -26.26 23.06 -9.76
N ASN A 59 -25.47 22.39 -10.60
CA ASN A 59 -25.08 21.00 -10.42
C ASN A 59 -23.68 20.83 -9.82
N PHE A 60 -22.94 21.91 -9.61
CA PHE A 60 -21.58 21.86 -9.08
C PHE A 60 -21.57 21.40 -7.62
N LYS A 61 -20.65 20.50 -7.30
CA LYS A 61 -20.44 19.98 -5.94
C LYS A 61 -19.05 20.37 -5.45
N LEU A 62 -19.03 21.18 -4.40
CA LEU A 62 -17.82 21.40 -3.61
C LEU A 62 -17.65 20.24 -2.63
N GLY A 63 -16.64 19.41 -2.86
CA GLY A 63 -16.42 18.17 -2.14
C GLY A 63 -15.20 18.19 -1.21
N VAL A 64 -15.12 17.18 -0.34
CA VAL A 64 -13.96 16.96 0.54
C VAL A 64 -13.66 15.48 0.73
N GLY A 65 -12.38 15.11 0.71
CA GLY A 65 -11.90 13.77 1.08
C GLY A 65 -11.88 13.60 2.59
N VAL A 66 -12.43 12.49 3.10
CA VAL A 66 -12.61 12.25 4.54
C VAL A 66 -12.20 10.84 4.94
N SER A 67 -11.77 10.66 6.20
CA SER A 67 -11.91 9.35 6.84
C SER A 67 -13.34 9.20 7.34
N VAL A 68 -13.95 8.06 7.01
CA VAL A 68 -15.29 7.71 7.49
C VAL A 68 -15.33 7.66 9.01
N SER A 69 -14.27 7.17 9.65
CA SER A 69 -14.20 7.09 11.12
C SER A 69 -14.26 8.47 11.78
N SER A 70 -13.46 9.43 11.30
CA SER A 70 -13.45 10.80 11.81
C SER A 70 -14.79 11.51 11.60
N PHE A 71 -15.42 11.35 10.43
CA PHE A 71 -16.74 11.92 10.18
C PHE A 71 -17.81 11.33 11.11
N ASN A 72 -17.81 10.00 11.27
CA ASN A 72 -18.79 9.30 12.10
C ASN A 72 -18.68 9.60 13.60
N SER A 73 -17.54 10.15 14.05
CA SER A 73 -17.38 10.62 15.43
C SER A 73 -18.23 11.85 15.77
N ASN A 74 -18.82 12.51 14.76
CA ASN A 74 -19.60 13.75 14.91
C ASN A 74 -18.81 14.89 15.60
N GLY A 75 -17.47 14.88 15.47
CA GLY A 75 -16.56 15.84 16.08
C GLY A 75 -16.40 17.15 15.32
N VAL A 76 -15.22 17.76 15.43
CA VAL A 76 -14.89 19.03 14.76
C VAL A 76 -14.96 18.89 13.24
N GLU A 77 -14.38 17.81 12.69
CA GLU A 77 -14.39 17.56 11.24
C GLU A 77 -15.82 17.45 10.69
N TYR A 78 -16.72 16.74 11.36
CA TYR A 78 -18.13 16.66 10.98
C TYR A 78 -18.76 18.06 10.80
N ARG A 79 -18.50 18.98 11.75
CA ARG A 79 -19.02 20.36 11.68
C ARG A 79 -18.37 21.17 10.56
N LEU A 80 -17.07 21.05 10.38
CA LEU A 80 -16.36 21.72 9.28
C LEU A 80 -16.87 21.25 7.92
N ILE A 81 -17.04 19.93 7.75
CA ILE A 81 -17.57 19.32 6.54
C ILE A 81 -18.98 19.83 6.26
N SER A 82 -19.90 19.67 7.23
CA SER A 82 -21.31 20.06 7.09
C SER A 82 -21.49 21.55 6.77
N SER A 83 -20.61 22.41 7.31
CA SER A 83 -20.67 23.85 7.10
C SER A 83 -20.02 24.31 5.78
N ASN A 84 -18.97 23.64 5.30
CA ASN A 84 -18.18 24.14 4.16
C ASN A 84 -18.42 23.40 2.85
N PHE A 85 -18.91 22.16 2.87
CA PHE A 85 -18.94 21.29 1.70
C PHE A 85 -20.35 20.76 1.40
N ALA A 86 -20.55 20.26 0.18
CA ALA A 86 -21.80 19.70 -0.33
C ALA A 86 -21.69 18.20 -0.65
N GLU A 87 -20.46 17.68 -0.78
CA GLU A 87 -20.18 16.28 -1.11
C GLU A 87 -18.96 15.78 -0.31
N MET A 88 -18.92 14.48 -0.01
CA MET A 88 -17.78 13.81 0.60
C MET A 88 -17.32 12.64 -0.25
N THR A 89 -16.02 12.36 -0.21
CA THR A 89 -15.43 11.15 -0.77
C THR A 89 -14.68 10.43 0.36
N ALA A 90 -15.00 9.15 0.59
CA ALA A 90 -14.27 8.34 1.57
C ALA A 90 -12.86 8.01 1.05
N GLY A 91 -11.81 8.32 1.82
CA GLY A 91 -10.43 8.14 1.39
C GLY A 91 -9.99 6.68 1.30
N TYR A 92 -10.59 5.78 2.09
CA TYR A 92 -10.24 4.36 2.11
C TYR A 92 -11.45 3.43 2.27
N GLU A 93 -12.41 3.79 3.11
CA GLU A 93 -13.41 2.86 3.66
C GLU A 93 -14.48 2.39 2.67
N MET A 94 -14.44 2.87 1.42
CA MET A 94 -15.29 2.41 0.31
C MET A 94 -14.50 1.68 -0.80
N LYS A 95 -13.19 1.45 -0.61
CA LYS A 95 -12.32 0.70 -1.54
C LYS A 95 -12.45 -0.81 -1.29
N HIS A 96 -12.10 -1.61 -2.30
CA HIS A 96 -12.22 -3.07 -2.27
C HIS A 96 -11.54 -3.70 -1.05
N GLY A 97 -10.29 -3.34 -0.74
CA GLY A 97 -9.54 -3.88 0.40
C GLY A 97 -10.08 -3.47 1.78
N ALA A 98 -10.87 -2.40 1.86
CA ALA A 98 -11.54 -2.01 3.11
C ALA A 98 -12.83 -2.80 3.36
N VAL A 99 -13.50 -3.22 2.28
CA VAL A 99 -14.85 -3.80 2.35
C VAL A 99 -14.84 -5.31 2.20
N VAL A 100 -14.06 -5.87 1.26
CA VAL A 100 -14.03 -7.32 0.98
C VAL A 100 -13.14 -8.03 1.97
N GLN A 101 -13.74 -8.94 2.75
CA GLN A 101 -13.05 -9.76 3.74
C GLN A 101 -12.41 -11.01 3.10
N ASP A 102 -11.57 -11.70 3.85
CA ASP A 102 -10.85 -12.91 3.38
C ASP A 102 -11.77 -14.08 2.99
N ASP A 103 -13.03 -14.06 3.42
CA ASP A 103 -14.07 -15.02 3.04
C ASP A 103 -14.97 -14.52 1.91
N GLY A 104 -14.70 -13.33 1.37
CA GLY A 104 -15.49 -12.65 0.34
C GLY A 104 -16.68 -11.86 0.86
N SER A 105 -17.00 -11.90 2.15
CA SER A 105 -18.08 -11.10 2.71
C SER A 105 -17.79 -9.59 2.62
N LEU A 106 -18.85 -8.78 2.59
CA LEU A 106 -18.75 -7.31 2.49
C LEU A 106 -18.97 -6.64 3.85
N ALA A 107 -17.95 -5.97 4.37
CA ALA A 107 -18.00 -5.20 5.61
C ALA A 107 -18.64 -3.82 5.38
N LEU A 108 -19.98 -3.75 5.43
CA LEU A 108 -20.74 -2.56 5.03
C LEU A 108 -21.25 -1.68 6.19
N ASP A 109 -21.09 -2.11 7.44
CA ASP A 109 -21.75 -1.43 8.57
C ASP A 109 -21.19 -0.01 8.84
N GLY A 110 -19.88 0.17 8.67
CA GLY A 110 -19.25 1.49 8.71
C GLY A 110 -19.79 2.42 7.62
N ILE A 111 -20.03 1.89 6.41
CA ILE A 111 -20.58 2.64 5.27
C ILE A 111 -22.05 2.98 5.49
N LYS A 112 -22.86 2.07 6.05
CA LYS A 112 -24.25 2.36 6.41
C LYS A 112 -24.35 3.50 7.42
N THR A 113 -23.46 3.48 8.43
CA THR A 113 -23.36 4.55 9.44
C THR A 113 -22.93 5.88 8.79
N PHE A 114 -21.95 5.82 7.88
CA PHE A 114 -21.48 6.97 7.11
C PHE A 114 -22.62 7.61 6.31
N ILE A 115 -23.40 6.80 5.58
CA ILE A 115 -24.55 7.26 4.82
C ILE A 115 -25.61 7.90 5.73
N ALA A 116 -25.87 7.33 6.91
CA ALA A 116 -26.84 7.88 7.86
C ALA A 116 -26.39 9.24 8.42
N ASN A 117 -25.12 9.38 8.77
CA ASN A 117 -24.56 10.65 9.24
C ASN A 117 -24.51 11.70 8.12
N ALA A 118 -24.16 11.28 6.90
CA ALA A 118 -24.15 12.17 5.73
C ALA A 118 -25.56 12.71 5.40
N LYS A 119 -26.59 11.85 5.49
CA LYS A 119 -28.00 12.26 5.38
C LYS A 119 -28.37 13.30 6.44
N THR A 120 -27.97 13.06 7.69
CA THR A 120 -28.23 13.99 8.81
C THR A 120 -27.54 15.33 8.62
N ALA A 121 -26.32 15.32 8.08
CA ALA A 121 -25.55 16.51 7.75
C ALA A 121 -26.07 17.27 6.51
N GLY A 122 -26.89 16.63 5.68
CA GLY A 122 -27.28 17.17 4.38
C GLY A 122 -26.14 17.24 3.37
N VAL A 123 -25.15 16.35 3.49
CA VAL A 123 -23.96 16.29 2.63
C VAL A 123 -24.02 15.01 1.80
N SER A 124 -23.86 15.15 0.48
CA SER A 124 -23.89 14.00 -0.43
C SER A 124 -22.60 13.18 -0.36
N ILE A 125 -22.61 11.96 -0.91
CA ILE A 125 -21.43 11.10 -1.00
C ILE A 125 -21.14 10.79 -2.47
N PHE A 126 -19.88 10.96 -2.85
CA PHE A 126 -19.31 10.46 -4.08
C PHE A 126 -18.61 9.13 -3.79
N GLY A 127 -19.00 8.07 -4.48
CA GLY A 127 -18.46 6.75 -4.24
C GLY A 127 -17.08 6.56 -4.87
N HIS A 128 -16.12 6.15 -4.07
CA HIS A 128 -14.73 5.93 -4.50
C HIS A 128 -14.17 4.68 -3.79
N THR A 129 -13.86 3.59 -4.49
CA THR A 129 -14.01 3.34 -5.94
C THR A 129 -14.33 1.87 -6.18
N LEU A 130 -14.98 1.56 -7.31
CA LEU A 130 -15.48 0.22 -7.62
C LEU A 130 -14.42 -0.68 -8.25
N CYS A 131 -13.45 -0.16 -8.99
CA CYS A 131 -12.40 -0.96 -9.62
C CYS A 131 -11.09 -0.17 -9.62
N TRP A 132 -10.08 -0.71 -8.94
CA TRP A 132 -8.74 -0.13 -8.87
C TRP A 132 -7.69 -1.24 -8.81
N HIS A 133 -6.43 -0.91 -9.05
CA HIS A 133 -5.33 -1.86 -8.96
C HIS A 133 -4.70 -1.92 -7.57
N ALA A 134 -4.81 -0.85 -6.77
CA ALA A 134 -4.30 -0.76 -5.41
C ALA A 134 -5.42 -0.79 -4.36
N ASN A 135 -5.06 -0.93 -3.08
CA ASN A 135 -5.99 -1.09 -1.95
C ASN A 135 -7.06 -2.16 -2.21
N GLN A 136 -6.64 -3.30 -2.76
CA GLN A 136 -7.46 -4.48 -2.98
C GLN A 136 -7.20 -5.49 -1.85
N ASN A 137 -8.20 -6.30 -1.46
CA ASN A 137 -7.91 -7.54 -0.75
C ASN A 137 -7.30 -8.55 -1.74
N ALA A 138 -6.03 -8.37 -2.09
CA ALA A 138 -5.34 -9.19 -3.08
C ALA A 138 -5.16 -10.63 -2.56
N LYS A 139 -5.06 -10.84 -1.24
CA LYS A 139 -5.03 -12.17 -0.64
C LYS A 139 -6.29 -12.96 -1.01
N TYR A 140 -7.47 -12.36 -0.80
CA TYR A 140 -8.74 -12.96 -1.19
C TYR A 140 -8.80 -13.21 -2.70
N LEU A 141 -8.55 -12.19 -3.53
CA LEU A 141 -8.63 -12.32 -5.00
C LEU A 141 -7.70 -13.41 -5.55
N ASN A 142 -6.45 -13.48 -5.05
CA ASN A 142 -5.50 -14.51 -5.45
C ASN A 142 -5.92 -15.91 -4.96
N SER A 143 -6.62 -16.01 -3.82
CA SER A 143 -7.14 -17.29 -3.34
C SER A 143 -8.21 -17.90 -4.28
N LEU A 144 -9.01 -17.05 -4.94
CA LEU A 144 -10.05 -17.50 -5.87
C LEU A 144 -9.46 -18.20 -7.09
N ILE A 145 -8.30 -17.72 -7.54
CA ILE A 145 -7.59 -18.22 -8.73
C ILE A 145 -6.40 -19.13 -8.38
N ALA A 146 -6.22 -19.47 -7.10
CA ALA A 146 -5.19 -20.38 -6.64
C ALA A 146 -5.38 -21.78 -7.25
N PRO A 147 -4.32 -22.59 -7.36
CA PRO A 147 -4.43 -23.95 -7.88
C PRO A 147 -5.42 -24.78 -7.07
N THR A 148 -6.20 -25.61 -7.75
CA THR A 148 -7.16 -26.49 -7.08
C THR A 148 -6.42 -27.70 -6.52
N VAL A 149 -6.57 -27.98 -5.23
CA VAL A 149 -6.04 -29.20 -4.62
C VAL A 149 -6.96 -30.38 -4.97
N VAL A 150 -6.44 -31.35 -5.72
CA VAL A 150 -7.15 -32.56 -6.13
C VAL A 150 -6.61 -33.76 -5.36
N PRO A 151 -7.44 -34.43 -4.54
CA PRO A 151 -7.08 -35.72 -3.94
C PRO A 151 -6.88 -36.79 -5.03
N GLY A 152 -5.76 -37.53 -4.98
CA GLY A 152 -5.57 -38.77 -5.75
C GLY A 152 -5.00 -38.69 -7.18
N ALA A 153 -4.50 -37.54 -7.64
CA ALA A 153 -3.92 -37.42 -8.99
C ALA A 153 -2.84 -36.33 -9.09
N GLY A 154 -1.79 -36.39 -8.27
CA GLY A 154 -0.61 -35.55 -8.51
C GLY A 154 0.23 -36.08 -9.68
N ASP A 155 0.77 -35.19 -10.51
CA ASP A 155 1.79 -35.58 -11.48
C ASP A 155 3.10 -36.01 -10.77
N PRO A 156 3.88 -36.95 -11.35
CA PRO A 156 5.17 -37.34 -10.81
C PRO A 156 6.09 -36.14 -10.59
N ARG A 157 6.63 -35.98 -9.37
CA ARG A 157 7.45 -34.81 -9.00
C ARG A 157 8.50 -35.13 -7.95
N TRP A 158 9.47 -34.25 -7.81
CA TRP A 158 10.41 -34.25 -6.69
C TRP A 158 9.75 -33.62 -5.47
N GLU A 159 9.73 -34.34 -4.35
CA GLU A 159 9.21 -33.88 -3.07
C GLU A 159 10.37 -33.71 -2.09
N VAL A 160 10.43 -32.53 -1.45
CA VAL A 160 11.45 -32.21 -0.45
C VAL A 160 11.23 -33.08 0.79
N VAL A 161 12.26 -33.83 1.15
CA VAL A 161 12.28 -34.69 2.34
C VAL A 161 12.93 -33.96 3.52
N THR A 162 14.00 -33.21 3.25
CA THR A 162 14.63 -32.33 4.24
C THR A 162 15.32 -31.19 3.50
N GLU A 163 15.35 -30.01 4.13
CA GLU A 163 16.05 -28.84 3.64
C GLU A 163 16.77 -28.16 4.81
N GLN A 164 17.96 -27.62 4.55
CA GLN A 164 18.71 -26.82 5.49
C GLN A 164 19.36 -25.64 4.78
N LYS A 165 18.80 -24.45 5.02
CA LYS A 165 19.29 -23.17 4.48
C LYS A 165 20.25 -22.41 5.41
N PHE A 166 20.43 -22.88 6.65
CA PHE A 166 21.34 -22.28 7.65
C PHE A 166 21.08 -20.81 8.04
N GLU A 167 19.93 -20.26 7.65
CA GLU A 167 19.55 -18.89 8.01
C GLU A 167 19.14 -18.72 9.47
N THR A 168 18.68 -19.81 10.10
CA THR A 168 18.27 -19.84 11.50
C THR A 168 19.27 -20.63 12.35
N SER A 169 19.00 -20.78 13.64
CA SER A 169 19.76 -21.68 14.52
C SER A 169 19.21 -23.11 14.51
N ASP A 170 18.36 -23.47 13.54
CA ASP A 170 17.82 -24.82 13.42
C ASP A 170 18.93 -25.81 13.08
N ALA A 171 19.12 -26.82 13.93
CA ALA A 171 20.06 -27.92 13.75
C ALA A 171 19.37 -29.29 13.88
N SER A 172 18.06 -29.34 13.57
CA SER A 172 17.23 -30.54 13.73
C SER A 172 17.62 -31.70 12.81
N ASN A 173 18.24 -31.42 11.66
CA ASN A 173 18.49 -32.40 10.60
C ASN A 173 19.98 -32.58 10.24
N TYR A 174 20.92 -31.98 10.97
CA TYR A 174 22.36 -32.19 10.72
C TYR A 174 23.17 -32.31 12.00
N SER A 175 24.32 -32.97 11.90
CA SER A 175 25.29 -33.13 12.99
C SER A 175 26.69 -33.33 12.43
N TYR A 176 27.69 -33.47 13.30
CA TYR A 176 29.08 -33.64 12.91
C TYR A 176 29.86 -34.36 14.01
N ASN A 177 30.96 -35.01 13.66
CA ASN A 177 31.80 -35.72 14.63
C ASN A 177 32.82 -34.77 15.32
N SER A 178 33.54 -35.28 16.32
CA SER A 178 34.43 -34.47 17.18
C SER A 178 35.60 -33.79 16.44
N ASN A 179 35.96 -34.26 15.24
CA ASN A 179 37.03 -33.69 14.44
C ASN A 179 36.56 -32.58 13.48
N ALA A 180 35.24 -32.46 13.28
CA ALA A 180 34.60 -31.44 12.46
C ALA A 180 34.19 -30.25 13.34
N GLN A 181 34.95 -29.15 13.26
CA GLN A 181 34.66 -27.95 14.05
C GLN A 181 33.67 -27.07 13.29
N ALA A 182 32.43 -27.00 13.78
CA ALA A 182 31.36 -26.26 13.12
C ALA A 182 31.24 -24.80 13.61
N SER A 183 30.92 -23.91 12.68
CA SER A 183 30.60 -22.50 12.91
C SER A 183 29.73 -21.99 11.76
N PHE A 184 29.28 -20.75 11.82
CA PHE A 184 28.55 -20.10 10.72
C PHE A 184 29.35 -18.93 10.15
N THR A 185 29.15 -18.63 8.87
CA THR A 185 29.64 -17.37 8.29
C THR A 185 28.86 -16.17 8.85
N ALA A 186 29.37 -14.97 8.60
CA ALA A 186 28.60 -13.76 8.82
C ALA A 186 27.37 -13.73 7.88
N THR A 187 26.32 -13.04 8.30
CA THR A 187 25.15 -12.74 7.44
C THR A 187 25.62 -11.98 6.20
N GLY A 188 25.09 -12.32 5.02
CA GLY A 188 25.53 -11.79 3.73
C GLY A 188 26.62 -12.61 3.05
N GLN A 189 27.10 -13.70 3.66
CA GLN A 189 28.17 -14.54 3.10
C GLN A 189 27.72 -15.95 2.68
N GLY A 190 26.45 -16.30 2.91
CA GLY A 190 25.79 -17.44 2.28
C GLY A 190 25.62 -17.24 0.76
N ASN A 191 25.35 -18.32 0.04
CA ASN A 191 25.18 -18.28 -1.41
C ASN A 191 23.73 -17.97 -1.78
N GLY A 192 23.52 -17.01 -2.69
CA GLY A 192 22.18 -16.60 -3.14
C GLY A 192 21.54 -15.53 -2.26
N ASP A 193 20.75 -15.95 -1.26
CA ASP A 193 19.72 -15.14 -0.57
C ASP A 193 20.28 -14.06 0.39
N GLY A 194 21.60 -13.85 0.44
CA GLY A 194 22.25 -12.87 1.31
C GLY A 194 22.35 -13.31 2.79
N GLY A 195 22.29 -14.61 3.03
CA GLY A 195 22.19 -15.24 4.34
C GLY A 195 23.50 -15.74 4.95
N ARG A 196 23.46 -16.83 5.74
CA ARG A 196 24.62 -17.47 6.40
C ARG A 196 24.82 -18.91 5.93
N ALA A 197 26.07 -19.36 5.79
CA ALA A 197 26.41 -20.75 5.49
C ALA A 197 27.00 -21.50 6.69
N LEU A 198 26.85 -22.83 6.72
CA LEU A 198 27.54 -23.69 7.68
C LEU A 198 29.01 -23.86 7.27
N LYS A 199 29.92 -23.56 8.18
CA LYS A 199 31.36 -23.78 8.03
C LYS A 199 31.79 -24.96 8.87
N ILE A 200 32.40 -25.97 8.24
CA ILE A 200 33.05 -27.10 8.90
C ILE A 200 34.57 -27.02 8.67
N THR A 201 35.34 -26.90 9.75
CA THR A 201 36.81 -26.87 9.69
C THR A 201 37.38 -28.26 9.93
N ASN A 202 38.15 -28.78 8.97
CA ASN A 202 39.08 -29.89 9.19
C ASN A 202 40.51 -29.34 9.32
N ALA A 203 41.05 -29.34 10.53
CA ALA A 203 42.32 -28.65 10.83
C ALA A 203 43.57 -29.33 10.24
N LEU A 204 43.52 -30.62 9.94
CA LEU A 204 44.67 -31.39 9.44
C LEU A 204 44.20 -32.55 8.55
N VAL A 205 45.09 -33.02 7.66
CA VAL A 205 44.83 -34.20 6.83
C VAL A 205 44.77 -35.44 7.72
N ARG A 206 43.69 -36.20 7.62
CA ARG A 206 43.40 -37.37 8.45
C ARG A 206 43.80 -38.66 7.74
N ASP A 207 44.20 -39.68 8.52
CA ASP A 207 44.50 -41.02 8.00
C ASP A 207 43.32 -41.59 7.20
N ASN A 208 42.12 -41.49 7.77
CA ASN A 208 40.87 -41.83 7.12
C ASN A 208 40.02 -40.58 6.86
N ASP A 209 39.40 -40.51 5.69
CA ASP A 209 38.53 -39.40 5.28
C ASP A 209 37.30 -39.24 6.19
N TRP A 210 36.73 -40.35 6.67
CA TRP A 210 35.62 -40.36 7.64
C TRP A 210 36.00 -39.92 9.06
N ASN A 211 37.28 -39.71 9.36
CA ASN A 211 37.65 -39.21 10.68
C ASN A 211 37.16 -37.77 10.91
N CYS A 212 36.85 -36.99 9.87
CA CYS A 212 36.15 -35.72 9.97
C CYS A 212 34.86 -35.81 9.12
N GLN A 213 33.69 -35.75 9.76
CA GLN A 213 32.40 -35.94 9.07
C GLN A 213 31.35 -34.93 9.50
N MET A 214 30.54 -34.53 8.51
CA MET A 214 29.23 -33.91 8.69
C MET A 214 28.15 -34.91 8.29
N PHE A 215 27.03 -34.91 8.97
CA PHE A 215 25.88 -35.75 8.70
C PHE A 215 24.65 -34.90 8.41
N VAL A 216 23.85 -35.30 7.42
CA VAL A 216 22.51 -34.77 7.18
C VAL A 216 21.52 -35.92 7.27
N THR A 217 20.57 -35.84 8.19
CA THR A 217 19.58 -36.88 8.46
C THR A 217 18.21 -36.42 8.01
N PHE A 218 17.48 -37.31 7.36
CA PHE A 218 16.15 -37.04 6.85
C PHE A 218 15.10 -37.95 7.54
N PRO A 219 13.84 -37.50 7.65
CA PRO A 219 12.83 -38.12 8.50
C PRO A 219 12.35 -39.51 8.03
N ARG A 220 12.67 -39.92 6.79
CA ARG A 220 12.26 -41.22 6.23
C ARG A 220 13.48 -41.97 5.69
N ALA A 221 13.54 -43.28 5.87
CA ALA A 221 14.58 -44.07 5.23
C ALA A 221 14.38 -44.18 3.71
N VAL A 222 15.47 -44.28 2.96
CA VAL A 222 15.43 -44.54 1.52
C VAL A 222 15.00 -45.99 1.24
N VAL A 223 14.22 -46.19 0.18
CA VAL A 223 13.74 -47.52 -0.24
C VAL A 223 14.38 -47.89 -1.59
N ALA A 224 14.79 -49.16 -1.73
CA ALA A 224 15.36 -49.67 -2.97
C ALA A 224 14.44 -49.41 -4.17
N GLY A 225 15.00 -48.92 -5.28
CA GLY A 225 14.28 -48.57 -6.50
C GLY A 225 13.73 -47.14 -6.55
N GLU A 226 13.68 -46.41 -5.43
CA GLU A 226 13.29 -45.00 -5.44
C GLU A 226 14.36 -44.13 -6.10
N LYS A 227 13.94 -43.03 -6.74
CA LYS A 227 14.87 -42.00 -7.19
C LYS A 227 14.97 -40.89 -6.15
N TRP A 228 16.19 -40.46 -5.86
CA TRP A 228 16.50 -39.43 -4.88
C TRP A 228 17.46 -38.39 -5.46
N ARG A 229 17.35 -37.14 -5.02
CA ARG A 229 18.18 -36.02 -5.44
C ARG A 229 18.77 -35.30 -4.24
N LEU A 230 20.07 -35.06 -4.27
CA LEU A 230 20.77 -34.14 -3.38
C LEU A 230 21.14 -32.89 -4.17
N THR A 231 20.74 -31.73 -3.69
CA THR A 231 21.18 -30.41 -4.17
C THR A 231 21.78 -29.64 -3.00
N MET A 232 22.90 -28.97 -3.21
CA MET A 232 23.55 -28.13 -2.19
C MET A 232 24.54 -27.17 -2.83
N ASP A 233 24.75 -26.02 -2.21
CA ASP A 233 25.84 -25.12 -2.56
C ASP A 233 27.07 -25.43 -1.71
N VAL A 234 28.22 -25.52 -2.36
CA VAL A 234 29.49 -25.82 -1.71
C VAL A 234 30.62 -24.91 -2.15
N LYS A 235 31.51 -24.62 -1.21
CA LYS A 235 32.86 -24.13 -1.48
C LYS A 235 33.82 -24.61 -0.40
N SER A 236 35.11 -24.47 -0.63
CA SER A 236 36.17 -24.73 0.34
C SER A 236 37.36 -23.80 0.14
N ASP A 237 38.07 -23.44 1.20
CA ASP A 237 39.21 -22.51 1.06
C ASP A 237 40.34 -23.09 0.20
N ALA A 238 40.56 -24.40 0.29
CA ALA A 238 41.44 -25.16 -0.59
C ALA A 238 40.62 -26.11 -1.45
N THR A 239 41.03 -26.35 -2.69
CA THR A 239 40.39 -27.33 -3.57
C THR A 239 40.33 -28.69 -2.88
N ALA A 240 39.13 -29.25 -2.78
CA ALA A 240 38.88 -30.50 -2.05
C ALA A 240 37.96 -31.42 -2.84
N SER A 241 38.13 -32.73 -2.61
CA SER A 241 37.30 -33.80 -3.16
C SER A 241 36.94 -34.76 -2.03
N TYR A 242 35.66 -35.01 -1.82
CA TYR A 242 35.15 -35.79 -0.70
C TYR A 242 33.94 -36.64 -1.12
N SER A 243 33.85 -37.83 -0.56
CA SER A 243 32.78 -38.78 -0.83
C SER A 243 31.59 -38.59 0.12
N THR A 244 30.46 -39.16 -0.29
CA THR A 244 29.28 -39.31 0.56
C THR A 244 29.06 -40.79 0.88
N GLN A 245 28.71 -41.10 2.13
CA GLN A 245 28.36 -42.46 2.56
C GLN A 245 26.91 -42.52 3.02
N ALA A 246 26.29 -43.71 2.87
CA ALA A 246 24.93 -43.97 3.30
C ALA A 246 24.96 -44.59 4.70
N HIS A 247 24.20 -43.98 5.62
CA HIS A 247 24.16 -44.33 7.02
C HIS A 247 22.72 -44.55 7.49
N THR A 248 22.49 -45.47 8.43
CA THR A 248 21.17 -45.71 9.05
C THR A 248 20.89 -44.81 10.26
N ALA A 249 21.89 -44.04 10.67
CA ALA A 249 21.88 -42.94 11.64
C ALA A 249 23.27 -42.27 11.58
N PRO A 250 23.46 -41.05 12.08
CA PRO A 250 24.80 -40.44 12.16
C PRO A 250 25.84 -41.39 12.77
N GLY A 251 26.93 -41.65 12.03
CA GLY A 251 27.98 -42.60 12.42
C GLY A 251 27.69 -44.10 12.21
N ALA A 252 26.44 -44.51 11.95
CA ALA A 252 26.06 -45.89 11.65
C ALA A 252 26.21 -46.20 10.14
N TYR A 253 27.44 -46.45 9.72
CA TYR A 253 27.83 -46.71 8.33
C TYR A 253 27.13 -47.95 7.75
N LYS A 254 26.68 -47.87 6.50
CA LYS A 254 26.11 -49.00 5.75
C LYS A 254 26.69 -49.17 4.34
N PHE A 255 26.81 -48.08 3.57
CA PHE A 255 27.27 -48.15 2.18
C PHE A 255 28.22 -47.00 1.82
N TRP A 256 29.21 -47.30 0.99
CA TRP A 256 30.39 -46.46 0.76
C TRP A 256 30.14 -45.27 -0.18
N ASP A 257 29.11 -45.32 -1.03
CA ASP A 257 28.75 -44.25 -1.97
C ASP A 257 27.25 -43.97 -1.93
N PHE A 258 26.84 -42.82 -1.40
CA PHE A 258 25.42 -42.47 -1.38
C PHE A 258 25.04 -41.60 -2.57
N PHE A 259 25.59 -40.39 -2.62
CA PHE A 259 25.34 -39.37 -3.64
C PHE A 259 26.63 -39.00 -4.37
N GLY A 260 27.58 -39.92 -4.53
CA GLY A 260 28.82 -39.69 -5.28
C GLY A 260 29.87 -38.88 -4.52
N THR A 261 30.89 -38.51 -5.29
CA THR A 261 31.96 -37.59 -4.87
C THR A 261 31.57 -36.16 -5.20
N ILE A 262 31.91 -35.25 -4.29
CA ILE A 262 31.72 -33.81 -4.39
C ILE A 262 33.10 -33.16 -4.52
N THR A 263 33.21 -32.16 -5.39
CA THR A 263 34.41 -31.33 -5.52
C THR A 263 34.05 -29.89 -5.21
N SER A 264 34.88 -29.20 -4.43
CA SER A 264 34.70 -27.78 -4.10
C SER A 264 35.99 -26.99 -4.27
N THR A 265 35.84 -25.70 -4.56
CA THR A 265 36.93 -24.73 -4.72
C THR A 265 36.62 -23.49 -3.87
N SER A 266 37.44 -22.44 -3.94
CA SER A 266 37.19 -21.18 -3.22
C SER A 266 35.94 -20.42 -3.70
N GLN A 267 35.36 -20.82 -4.84
CA GLN A 267 34.13 -20.26 -5.39
C GLN A 267 32.94 -21.15 -5.07
N TRP A 268 31.79 -20.53 -4.79
CA TRP A 268 30.52 -21.23 -4.64
C TRP A 268 30.15 -21.96 -5.93
N ALA A 269 29.73 -23.21 -5.78
CA ALA A 269 29.17 -24.02 -6.85
C ALA A 269 28.00 -24.85 -6.33
N THR A 270 26.95 -24.97 -7.14
CA THR A 270 25.82 -25.84 -6.83
C THR A 270 26.15 -27.28 -7.26
N TYR A 271 26.18 -28.19 -6.29
CA TYR A 271 26.24 -29.62 -6.52
C TYR A 271 24.82 -30.17 -6.66
N THR A 272 24.57 -30.97 -7.70
CA THR A 272 23.31 -31.72 -7.87
C THR A 272 23.60 -33.14 -8.29
N LYS A 273 23.07 -34.11 -7.55
CA LYS A 273 23.19 -35.53 -7.86
C LYS A 273 21.84 -36.22 -7.74
N GLU A 274 21.43 -36.89 -8.80
CA GLU A 274 20.30 -37.83 -8.80
C GLU A 274 20.82 -39.28 -8.77
N ILE A 275 20.19 -40.12 -7.95
CA ILE A 275 20.50 -41.55 -7.82
C ILE A 275 19.22 -42.37 -7.85
N THR A 276 19.36 -43.66 -8.19
CA THR A 276 18.35 -44.68 -7.90
C THR A 276 18.89 -45.54 -6.76
N ILE A 277 18.11 -45.69 -5.70
CA ILE A 277 18.54 -46.36 -4.47
C ILE A 277 18.72 -47.85 -4.71
N SER A 278 19.89 -48.38 -4.36
CA SER A 278 20.16 -49.82 -4.42
C SER A 278 19.65 -50.55 -3.17
N SER A 279 19.62 -51.88 -3.20
CA SER A 279 19.33 -52.71 -2.02
C SER A 279 20.30 -52.47 -0.86
N ASP A 280 21.55 -52.16 -1.17
CA ASP A 280 22.60 -51.96 -0.16
C ASP A 280 22.46 -50.61 0.55
N GLN A 281 21.85 -49.63 -0.11
CA GLN A 281 21.56 -48.31 0.44
C GLN A 281 20.22 -48.24 1.18
N ALA A 282 19.28 -49.16 0.88
CA ALA A 282 17.96 -49.20 1.51
C ALA A 282 18.05 -49.15 3.05
N THR A 283 17.04 -48.59 3.71
CA THR A 283 17.00 -48.33 5.17
C THR A 283 17.94 -47.24 5.68
N CYS A 284 18.80 -46.65 4.84
CA CYS A 284 19.59 -45.48 5.22
C CYS A 284 18.71 -44.23 5.29
N ASN A 285 18.98 -43.36 6.25
CA ASN A 285 18.31 -42.05 6.37
C ASN A 285 19.29 -40.91 6.64
N THR A 286 20.60 -41.15 6.52
CA THR A 286 21.63 -40.17 6.79
C THR A 286 22.68 -40.19 5.68
N ILE A 287 23.02 -38.99 5.19
CA ILE A 287 24.19 -38.74 4.33
C ILE A 287 25.35 -38.38 5.25
N ALA A 288 26.48 -39.07 5.14
CA ALA A 288 27.74 -38.67 5.76
C ALA A 288 28.67 -38.08 4.71
N PHE A 289 29.21 -36.89 4.95
CA PHE A 289 30.21 -36.24 4.09
C PHE A 289 31.60 -36.46 4.68
N ASN A 290 32.51 -37.07 3.93
CA ASN A 290 33.85 -37.46 4.42
C ASN A 290 34.89 -36.36 4.16
N LEU A 291 35.13 -35.50 5.15
CA LEU A 291 35.88 -34.24 4.99
C LEU A 291 37.36 -34.32 5.40
N GLY A 292 37.86 -35.51 5.75
CA GLY A 292 39.17 -35.67 6.39
C GLY A 292 40.40 -35.55 5.48
N LYS A 293 40.27 -35.69 4.16
CA LYS A 293 41.45 -35.76 3.25
C LYS A 293 42.09 -34.42 2.90
N THR A 294 41.36 -33.33 3.07
CA THR A 294 41.89 -31.97 2.87
C THR A 294 41.79 -31.18 4.16
N ALA A 295 42.90 -30.60 4.60
CA ALA A 295 42.90 -29.64 5.71
C ALA A 295 42.41 -28.29 5.19
N THR A 296 41.13 -27.96 5.44
CA THR A 296 40.49 -26.76 4.91
C THR A 296 39.21 -26.44 5.68
N ASN A 297 38.63 -25.29 5.39
CA ASN A 297 37.27 -24.94 5.77
C ASN A 297 36.35 -25.31 4.61
N TYR A 298 35.34 -26.14 4.89
CA TYR A 298 34.25 -26.46 3.98
C TYR A 298 33.06 -25.59 4.32
N TYR A 299 32.35 -25.13 3.30
CA TYR A 299 31.15 -24.33 3.45
C TYR A 299 30.01 -25.03 2.73
N PHE A 300 28.91 -25.20 3.43
CA PHE A 300 27.68 -25.80 2.93
C PHE A 300 26.54 -24.81 3.08
N ASP A 301 25.77 -24.68 2.02
CA ASP A 301 24.57 -23.87 2.01
C ASP A 301 23.46 -24.56 1.20
N ASN A 302 22.21 -24.18 1.46
CA ASN A 302 21.03 -24.65 0.70
C ASN A 302 20.98 -26.18 0.49
N ILE A 303 21.30 -26.98 1.52
CA ILE A 303 21.25 -28.45 1.41
C ILE A 303 19.80 -28.87 1.29
N LYS A 304 19.46 -29.60 0.22
CA LYS A 304 18.12 -30.08 -0.06
C LYS A 304 18.17 -31.53 -0.54
N VAL A 305 17.39 -32.38 0.11
CA VAL A 305 17.23 -33.79 -0.27
C VAL A 305 15.78 -34.01 -0.69
N GLU A 306 15.59 -34.53 -1.90
CA GLU A 306 14.29 -34.78 -2.51
C GLU A 306 14.15 -36.25 -2.91
N PHE A 307 12.94 -36.79 -2.85
CA PHE A 307 12.61 -38.08 -3.48
C PHE A 307 11.63 -37.87 -4.63
N PHE A 308 11.72 -38.70 -5.66
CA PHE A 308 10.80 -38.64 -6.79
C PHE A 308 9.53 -39.43 -6.47
N ASN A 309 8.44 -38.72 -6.17
CA ASN A 309 7.14 -39.30 -5.93
C ASN A 309 6.43 -39.57 -7.27
N GLN A 310 6.33 -40.85 -7.66
CA GLN A 310 5.63 -41.25 -8.88
C GLN A 310 4.10 -41.20 -8.75
N HIS A 311 3.57 -41.27 -7.51
CA HIS A 311 2.14 -41.34 -7.23
C HIS A 311 1.76 -40.49 -6.00
N PRO A 312 1.78 -39.16 -6.12
CA PRO A 312 1.40 -38.28 -5.02
C PRO A 312 -0.07 -38.42 -4.64
N THR A 313 -0.35 -38.43 -3.34
CA THR A 313 -1.71 -38.59 -2.77
C THR A 313 -2.59 -37.34 -2.93
N SER A 314 -1.98 -36.20 -3.28
CA SER A 314 -2.65 -34.97 -3.68
C SER A 314 -1.82 -34.22 -4.73
N GLY A 315 -2.52 -33.61 -5.69
CA GLY A 315 -1.95 -32.71 -6.70
C GLY A 315 -2.58 -31.32 -6.61
N THR A 316 -1.90 -30.34 -7.18
CA THR A 316 -2.48 -29.01 -7.44
C THR A 316 -2.64 -28.88 -8.95
N VAL A 317 -3.86 -28.61 -9.40
CA VAL A 317 -4.14 -28.33 -10.81
C VAL A 317 -4.26 -26.82 -10.96
N GLU A 318 -3.37 -26.25 -11.77
CA GLU A 318 -3.44 -24.85 -12.15
C GLU A 318 -4.74 -24.57 -12.89
N LYS A 319 -5.44 -23.50 -12.49
CA LYS A 319 -6.58 -23.00 -13.26
C LYS A 319 -6.09 -22.44 -14.59
N THR A 320 -6.76 -22.79 -15.67
CA THR A 320 -6.51 -22.25 -17.00
C THR A 320 -6.76 -20.73 -17.04
N PRO A 321 -6.18 -20.00 -18.01
CA PRO A 321 -6.46 -18.56 -18.17
C PRO A 321 -7.96 -18.26 -18.34
N GLU A 322 -8.70 -19.15 -19.00
CA GLU A 322 -10.15 -19.05 -19.17
C GLU A 322 -10.89 -19.16 -17.82
N GLU A 323 -10.57 -20.17 -17.01
CA GLU A 323 -11.17 -20.34 -15.68
C GLU A 323 -10.85 -19.15 -14.77
N LYS A 324 -9.59 -18.69 -14.76
CA LYS A 324 -9.20 -17.49 -14.00
C LYS A 324 -10.00 -16.28 -14.45
N ARG A 325 -10.15 -16.06 -15.75
CA ARG A 325 -10.97 -14.96 -16.27
C ARG A 325 -12.42 -15.04 -15.81
N GLN A 326 -13.06 -16.21 -15.92
CA GLN A 326 -14.46 -16.39 -15.51
C GLN A 326 -14.66 -16.15 -14.01
N ILE A 327 -13.74 -16.64 -13.18
CA ILE A 327 -13.78 -16.45 -11.72
C ILE A 327 -13.63 -14.96 -11.37
N ILE A 328 -12.65 -14.27 -11.98
CA ILE A 328 -12.42 -12.85 -11.73
C ILE A 328 -13.55 -11.98 -12.29
N ASP A 329 -14.18 -12.35 -13.42
CA ASP A 329 -15.35 -11.64 -13.95
C ASP A 329 -16.54 -11.74 -12.98
N ALA A 330 -16.82 -12.95 -12.48
CA ALA A 330 -17.89 -13.17 -11.51
C ALA A 330 -17.64 -12.43 -10.19
N GLU A 331 -16.38 -12.37 -9.76
CA GLU A 331 -16.02 -11.62 -8.55
C GLU A 331 -16.14 -10.11 -8.75
N LEU A 332 -15.73 -9.58 -9.91
CA LEU A 332 -15.93 -8.17 -10.26
C LEU A 332 -17.42 -7.82 -10.24
N ASP A 333 -18.28 -8.68 -10.79
CA ASP A 333 -19.73 -8.52 -10.75
C ASP A 333 -20.26 -8.49 -9.31
N ARG A 334 -19.94 -9.52 -8.52
CA ARG A 334 -20.37 -9.63 -7.11
C ARG A 334 -19.96 -8.43 -6.27
N TRP A 335 -18.71 -7.98 -6.41
CA TRP A 335 -18.18 -6.82 -5.68
C TRP A 335 -18.88 -5.52 -6.09
N ILE A 336 -18.93 -5.21 -7.39
CA ILE A 336 -19.51 -3.95 -7.87
C ILE A 336 -21.01 -3.91 -7.57
N SER A 337 -21.74 -4.98 -7.87
CA SER A 337 -23.19 -5.06 -7.59
C SER A 337 -23.49 -4.92 -6.09
N GLY A 338 -22.79 -5.66 -5.24
CA GLY A 338 -22.98 -5.63 -3.79
C GLY A 338 -22.70 -4.26 -3.19
N MET A 339 -21.65 -3.58 -3.64
CA MET A 339 -21.31 -2.23 -3.18
C MET A 339 -22.34 -1.19 -3.66
N VAL A 340 -22.68 -1.21 -4.95
CA VAL A 340 -23.65 -0.26 -5.54
C VAL A 340 -25.04 -0.45 -4.94
N ASP A 341 -25.54 -1.68 -4.84
CA ASP A 341 -26.87 -1.97 -4.31
C ASP A 341 -27.01 -1.54 -2.84
N SER A 342 -25.95 -1.68 -2.06
CA SER A 342 -25.93 -1.27 -0.66
C SER A 342 -25.95 0.25 -0.48
N CYS A 343 -25.51 1.00 -1.49
CA CYS A 343 -25.30 2.45 -1.40
C CYS A 343 -26.26 3.28 -2.26
N LYS A 344 -26.91 2.70 -3.28
CA LYS A 344 -27.66 3.41 -4.33
C LYS A 344 -28.83 4.26 -3.84
N THR A 345 -29.29 4.08 -2.60
CA THR A 345 -30.32 4.95 -2.01
C THR A 345 -29.80 6.37 -1.74
N TYR A 346 -28.48 6.56 -1.63
CA TYR A 346 -27.89 7.86 -1.27
C TYR A 346 -26.67 8.25 -2.10
N VAL A 347 -25.83 7.30 -2.50
CA VAL A 347 -24.68 7.56 -3.39
C VAL A 347 -25.18 7.61 -4.83
N LYS A 348 -24.95 8.74 -5.52
CA LYS A 348 -25.49 9.05 -6.86
C LYS A 348 -24.43 9.23 -7.94
N ALA A 349 -23.15 9.19 -7.55
CA ALA A 349 -22.04 9.22 -8.49
C ALA A 349 -20.91 8.33 -7.97
N TRP A 350 -20.18 7.72 -8.89
CA TRP A 350 -19.11 6.76 -8.59
C TRP A 350 -17.92 6.95 -9.51
N ASP A 351 -16.72 6.85 -8.94
CA ASP A 351 -15.55 6.40 -9.69
C ASP A 351 -15.69 4.89 -9.91
N VAL A 352 -16.06 4.51 -11.14
CA VAL A 352 -16.19 3.10 -11.51
C VAL A 352 -14.82 2.47 -11.68
N VAL A 353 -13.92 3.16 -12.37
CA VAL A 353 -12.54 2.72 -12.57
C VAL A 353 -11.61 3.84 -12.15
N ASN A 354 -10.69 3.53 -11.24
CA ASN A 354 -9.65 4.43 -10.77
C ASN A 354 -8.29 4.02 -11.35
N GLU A 355 -7.51 5.00 -11.77
CA GLU A 355 -6.13 4.90 -12.24
C GLU A 355 -5.85 3.75 -13.23
N PRO A 356 -6.59 3.69 -14.34
CA PRO A 356 -6.39 2.67 -15.35
C PRO A 356 -5.09 2.85 -16.13
N MET A 357 -4.52 4.06 -16.17
CA MET A 357 -3.38 4.38 -17.02
C MET A 357 -2.05 4.10 -16.31
N SER A 358 -1.08 3.62 -17.09
CA SER A 358 0.28 3.41 -16.65
C SER A 358 0.99 4.75 -16.37
N ASP A 359 2.12 4.70 -15.66
CA ASP A 359 2.97 5.87 -15.44
C ASP A 359 4.17 5.85 -16.39
N TRP A 360 5.23 5.13 -16.03
CA TRP A 360 6.43 4.94 -16.84
C TRP A 360 6.59 3.46 -17.21
N PRO A 361 7.13 3.10 -18.40
CA PRO A 361 7.70 3.97 -19.44
C PRO A 361 6.71 4.60 -20.41
N ASP A 362 5.47 4.12 -20.47
CA ASP A 362 4.47 4.61 -21.41
C ASP A 362 3.15 4.93 -20.68
N PRO A 363 2.86 6.21 -20.41
CA PRO A 363 1.64 6.63 -19.72
C PRO A 363 0.38 6.57 -20.60
N SER A 364 0.52 6.25 -21.90
CA SER A 364 -0.62 6.09 -22.80
C SER A 364 -1.25 4.69 -22.76
N LEU A 365 -0.59 3.73 -22.09
CA LEU A 365 -1.04 2.34 -21.98
C LEU A 365 -1.80 2.08 -20.67
N LEU A 366 -2.54 0.98 -20.63
CA LEU A 366 -3.19 0.52 -19.41
C LEU A 366 -2.19 -0.06 -18.41
N LYS A 367 -2.44 0.20 -17.12
CA LYS A 367 -1.57 -0.21 -16.02
C LYS A 367 -1.63 -1.72 -15.77
N THR A 368 -0.50 -2.41 -15.84
CA THR A 368 -0.38 -3.86 -15.62
C THR A 368 0.57 -4.17 -14.46
N GLY A 369 0.30 -5.28 -13.77
CA GLY A 369 1.19 -5.87 -12.76
C GLY A 369 2.16 -6.89 -13.35
N VAL A 370 1.99 -7.29 -14.62
CA VAL A 370 2.85 -8.27 -15.29
C VAL A 370 4.30 -7.80 -15.30
N GLY A 371 5.19 -8.67 -14.81
CA GLY A 371 6.63 -8.40 -14.74
C GLY A 371 7.05 -7.52 -13.56
N LYS A 372 6.16 -7.23 -12.61
CA LYS A 372 6.46 -6.44 -11.40
C LYS A 372 6.36 -7.29 -10.14
N THR A 373 7.07 -6.88 -9.11
CA THR A 373 6.82 -7.35 -7.73
C THR A 373 5.63 -6.58 -7.19
N LEU A 374 4.54 -7.29 -6.87
CA LEU A 374 3.30 -6.67 -6.42
C LEU A 374 3.29 -6.47 -4.90
N GLY A 375 2.74 -5.33 -4.47
CA GLY A 375 2.38 -5.07 -3.08
C GLY A 375 1.27 -6.01 -2.57
N GLN A 376 1.13 -6.11 -1.25
CA GLN A 376 0.15 -7.00 -0.61
C GLN A 376 -1.30 -6.63 -0.91
N ASP A 377 -1.56 -5.39 -1.31
CA ASP A 377 -2.87 -4.83 -1.64
C ASP A 377 -3.03 -4.51 -3.13
N GLU A 378 -2.12 -5.00 -3.98
CA GLU A 378 -2.19 -4.80 -5.42
C GLU A 378 -2.82 -5.99 -6.15
N PHE A 379 -3.80 -5.72 -7.00
CA PHE A 379 -4.40 -6.70 -7.91
C PHE A 379 -4.88 -6.02 -9.20
N TYR A 380 -4.39 -6.48 -10.35
CA TYR A 380 -4.62 -5.83 -11.64
C TYR A 380 -5.71 -6.55 -12.45
N TRP A 381 -6.94 -6.04 -12.37
CA TRP A 381 -8.11 -6.62 -13.07
C TRP A 381 -7.89 -6.82 -14.57
N GLN A 382 -7.17 -5.90 -15.24
CA GLN A 382 -6.90 -6.02 -16.68
C GLN A 382 -6.04 -7.25 -17.03
N ASP A 383 -5.21 -7.74 -16.10
CA ASP A 383 -4.28 -8.83 -16.38
C ASP A 383 -5.03 -10.17 -16.52
N TYR A 384 -6.29 -10.23 -16.05
CA TYR A 384 -7.18 -11.38 -16.17
C TYR A 384 -8.32 -11.13 -17.16
N LEU A 385 -8.92 -9.94 -17.14
CA LEU A 385 -10.10 -9.59 -17.95
C LEU A 385 -9.74 -8.89 -19.27
N GLY A 386 -8.47 -8.57 -19.48
CA GLY A 386 -7.97 -7.81 -20.61
C GLY A 386 -8.46 -6.35 -20.62
N LYS A 387 -8.30 -5.70 -21.78
CA LYS A 387 -8.71 -4.30 -22.02
C LYS A 387 -10.21 -4.04 -21.76
N ASP A 388 -11.04 -5.09 -21.78
CA ASP A 388 -12.48 -4.97 -21.56
C ASP A 388 -12.89 -4.94 -20.08
N TYR A 389 -11.96 -5.04 -19.13
CA TYR A 389 -12.29 -5.00 -17.69
C TYR A 389 -13.09 -3.74 -17.30
N ALA A 390 -12.75 -2.57 -17.85
CA ALA A 390 -13.49 -1.34 -17.58
C ALA A 390 -14.84 -1.33 -18.28
N VAL A 391 -14.94 -1.89 -19.50
CA VAL A 391 -16.23 -2.08 -20.20
C VAL A 391 -17.17 -2.88 -19.30
N ARG A 392 -16.66 -4.00 -18.76
CA ARG A 392 -17.42 -4.85 -17.83
C ARG A 392 -17.79 -4.11 -16.55
N ALA A 393 -16.87 -3.39 -15.92
CA ALA A 393 -17.14 -2.63 -14.70
C ALA A 393 -18.22 -1.56 -14.90
N PHE A 394 -18.18 -0.80 -16.00
CA PHE A 394 -19.22 0.18 -16.34
C PHE A 394 -20.56 -0.48 -16.67
N GLN A 395 -20.55 -1.65 -17.31
CA GLN A 395 -21.76 -2.43 -17.57
C GLN A 395 -22.44 -2.84 -16.27
N ILE A 396 -21.70 -3.44 -15.33
CA ILE A 396 -22.23 -3.87 -14.03
C ILE A 396 -22.73 -2.65 -13.23
N ALA A 397 -21.90 -1.61 -13.11
CA ALA A 397 -22.28 -0.40 -12.39
C ALA A 397 -23.56 0.23 -12.95
N ARG A 398 -23.71 0.27 -14.28
CA ARG A 398 -24.92 0.80 -14.92
C ARG A 398 -26.16 -0.07 -14.69
N GLN A 399 -26.01 -1.39 -14.58
CA GLN A 399 -27.11 -2.31 -14.28
C GLN A 399 -27.67 -2.14 -12.86
N HIS A 400 -26.82 -1.79 -11.90
CA HIS A 400 -27.20 -1.71 -10.48
C HIS A 400 -27.50 -0.28 -9.98
N CYS A 401 -26.89 0.73 -10.59
CA CYS A 401 -27.17 2.14 -10.28
C CYS A 401 -28.59 2.54 -10.68
N ASN A 402 -29.08 3.64 -10.10
CA ASN A 402 -30.36 4.22 -10.51
C ASN A 402 -30.20 4.93 -11.87
N ALA A 403 -31.32 5.06 -12.59
CA ALA A 403 -31.39 5.94 -13.73
C ALA A 403 -30.99 7.37 -13.34
N GLY A 404 -30.00 7.93 -14.02
CA GLY A 404 -29.51 9.30 -13.78
C GLY A 404 -28.23 9.38 -12.93
N ASP A 405 -27.87 8.33 -12.20
CA ASP A 405 -26.59 8.25 -11.47
C ASP A 405 -25.40 8.42 -12.44
N LYS A 406 -24.32 9.07 -11.97
CA LYS A 406 -23.17 9.45 -12.80
C LYS A 406 -21.98 8.53 -12.59
N LEU A 407 -21.46 7.97 -13.67
CA LEU A 407 -20.32 7.05 -13.64
C LEU A 407 -19.07 7.72 -14.23
N PHE A 408 -18.04 7.82 -13.41
CA PHE A 408 -16.76 8.45 -13.70
C PHE A 408 -15.65 7.42 -13.91
N ILE A 409 -14.66 7.81 -14.70
CA ILE A 409 -13.31 7.24 -14.67
C ILE A 409 -12.37 8.28 -14.07
N ASN A 410 -11.48 7.89 -13.16
CA ASN A 410 -10.64 8.81 -12.37
C ASN A 410 -9.15 8.49 -12.54
N GLU A 411 -8.29 9.51 -12.60
CA GLU A 411 -6.86 9.35 -12.85
C GLU A 411 -6.04 10.54 -12.31
N TYR A 412 -4.77 10.29 -11.93
CA TYR A 412 -3.80 11.33 -11.58
C TYR A 412 -2.79 11.60 -12.70
N GLY A 413 -2.11 12.74 -12.60
CA GLY A 413 -1.00 13.10 -13.50
C GLY A 413 -1.46 13.47 -14.90
N LEU A 414 -2.76 13.72 -15.11
CA LEU A 414 -3.31 14.16 -16.38
C LEU A 414 -2.80 15.55 -16.78
N GLU A 415 -2.39 16.34 -15.79
CA GLU A 415 -1.77 17.66 -15.91
C GLU A 415 -0.28 17.61 -16.29
N GLY A 416 0.28 16.43 -16.54
CA GLY A 416 1.67 16.25 -16.97
C GLY A 416 2.01 16.99 -18.27
N ALA A 417 3.24 17.51 -18.38
CA ALA A 417 3.61 18.43 -19.46
C ALA A 417 3.47 17.83 -20.89
N ASP A 418 3.71 16.53 -21.07
CA ASP A 418 3.57 15.85 -22.37
C ASP A 418 2.11 15.53 -22.74
N GLN A 419 1.18 15.65 -21.78
CA GLN A 419 -0.24 15.32 -21.91
C GLN A 419 -0.54 13.89 -22.38
N ALA A 420 0.44 12.97 -22.31
CA ALA A 420 0.33 11.62 -22.83
C ALA A 420 -0.68 10.78 -22.03
N LYS A 421 -0.65 10.88 -20.70
CA LYS A 421 -1.60 10.19 -19.80
C LYS A 421 -3.04 10.66 -20.01
N CYS A 422 -3.23 11.98 -20.17
CA CYS A 422 -4.53 12.59 -20.49
C CYS A 422 -5.08 12.11 -21.83
N ALA A 423 -4.24 12.09 -22.88
CA ALA A 423 -4.63 11.57 -24.18
C ALA A 423 -4.98 10.08 -24.12
N GLY A 424 -4.19 9.28 -23.41
CA GLY A 424 -4.43 7.85 -23.21
C GLY A 424 -5.75 7.56 -22.48
N LEU A 425 -6.05 8.30 -21.41
CA LEU A 425 -7.33 8.16 -20.69
C LEU A 425 -8.53 8.50 -21.59
N ILE A 426 -8.45 9.60 -22.36
CA ILE A 426 -9.53 9.99 -23.30
C ILE A 426 -9.72 8.92 -24.38
N ALA A 427 -8.63 8.34 -24.89
CA ALA A 427 -8.69 7.23 -25.83
C ALA A 427 -9.33 5.98 -25.20
N TYR A 428 -9.04 5.71 -23.93
CA TYR A 428 -9.65 4.59 -23.22
C TYR A 428 -11.13 4.81 -22.91
N VAL A 429 -11.54 6.03 -22.56
CA VAL A 429 -12.96 6.41 -22.48
C VAL A 429 -13.65 6.16 -23.81
N SER A 430 -13.06 6.63 -24.92
CA SER A 430 -13.61 6.41 -26.26
C SER A 430 -13.72 4.92 -26.60
N TYR A 431 -12.75 4.11 -26.17
CA TYR A 431 -12.79 2.66 -26.30
C TYR A 431 -13.96 2.04 -25.53
N ILE A 432 -14.15 2.40 -24.26
CA ILE A 432 -15.26 1.92 -23.43
C ILE A 432 -16.61 2.23 -24.10
N GLU A 433 -16.74 3.43 -24.65
CA GLU A 433 -17.97 3.86 -25.33
C GLU A 433 -18.18 3.18 -26.68
N SER A 434 -17.12 2.89 -27.42
CA SER A 434 -17.20 2.11 -28.66
C SER A 434 -17.72 0.68 -28.43
N LYS A 435 -17.66 0.19 -27.19
CA LYS A 435 -18.16 -1.12 -26.75
C LYS A 435 -19.58 -1.06 -26.16
N GLY A 436 -20.27 0.07 -26.31
CA GLY A 436 -21.68 0.24 -25.94
C GLY A 436 -21.92 0.65 -24.49
N GLN A 437 -20.86 0.94 -23.72
CA GLN A 437 -20.99 1.52 -22.38
C GLN A 437 -20.98 3.04 -22.43
N LYS A 438 -21.35 3.68 -21.31
CA LYS A 438 -21.35 5.14 -21.21
C LYS A 438 -20.54 5.59 -20.01
N VAL A 439 -19.53 6.42 -20.29
CA VAL A 439 -18.79 7.16 -19.27
C VAL A 439 -19.42 8.55 -19.19
N ASP A 440 -20.00 8.90 -18.04
CA ASP A 440 -20.65 10.20 -17.87
C ASP A 440 -19.64 11.32 -17.59
N GLY A 441 -18.52 10.98 -16.93
CA GLY A 441 -17.54 11.95 -16.50
C GLY A 441 -16.11 11.43 -16.39
N ILE A 442 -15.17 12.37 -16.34
CA ILE A 442 -13.75 12.13 -16.11
C ILE A 442 -13.35 12.90 -14.84
N GLY A 443 -12.81 12.18 -13.87
CA GLY A 443 -12.16 12.72 -12.69
C GLY A 443 -10.67 12.94 -12.97
N THR A 444 -10.17 14.13 -12.61
CA THR A 444 -8.74 14.40 -12.51
C THR A 444 -8.40 14.61 -11.04
N GLN A 445 -7.54 13.75 -10.48
CA GLN A 445 -7.21 13.77 -9.06
C GLN A 445 -6.59 15.10 -8.65
N MET A 446 -5.67 15.64 -9.46
CA MET A 446 -4.97 16.90 -9.19
C MET A 446 -4.17 16.90 -7.89
N HIS A 447 -3.45 15.81 -7.62
CA HIS A 447 -2.41 15.77 -6.60
C HIS A 447 -1.19 16.59 -7.03
N VAL A 448 -1.27 17.91 -6.88
CA VAL A 448 -0.27 18.82 -7.41
C VAL A 448 0.85 19.10 -6.41
N THR A 449 1.97 19.61 -6.92
CA THR A 449 3.08 20.08 -6.08
C THR A 449 3.54 21.43 -6.61
N LEU A 450 3.41 22.47 -5.79
CA LEU A 450 3.94 23.80 -6.11
C LEU A 450 5.45 23.69 -6.32
N GLY A 451 5.93 24.26 -7.43
CA GLY A 451 7.33 24.15 -7.85
C GLY A 451 7.63 22.96 -8.77
N GLN A 452 6.66 22.07 -9.02
CA GLN A 452 6.77 20.96 -9.99
C GLN A 452 5.64 20.98 -11.03
N THR A 453 4.40 21.13 -10.59
CA THR A 453 3.24 21.18 -11.48
C THR A 453 3.12 22.57 -12.13
N SER A 454 2.92 22.63 -13.44
CA SER A 454 2.81 23.90 -14.17
C SER A 454 1.34 24.25 -14.49
N MET A 455 1.00 25.55 -14.45
CA MET A 455 -0.32 26.02 -14.92
C MET A 455 -0.52 25.72 -16.41
N GLU A 456 0.55 25.66 -17.22
CA GLU A 456 0.47 25.30 -18.63
C GLU A 456 -0.09 23.88 -18.81
N GLY A 457 0.47 22.89 -18.10
CA GLY A 457 -0.02 21.51 -18.13
C GLY A 457 -1.46 21.38 -17.62
N ILE A 458 -1.79 22.08 -16.52
CA ILE A 458 -3.14 22.10 -15.95
C ILE A 458 -4.17 22.68 -16.95
N ARG A 459 -3.86 23.81 -17.60
CA ARG A 459 -4.77 24.43 -18.58
C ARG A 459 -4.89 23.58 -19.85
N ALA A 460 -3.80 22.97 -20.30
CA ALA A 460 -3.80 22.04 -21.44
C ALA A 460 -4.70 20.82 -21.15
N MET A 461 -4.58 20.24 -19.96
CA MET A 461 -5.43 19.15 -19.49
C MET A 461 -6.90 19.57 -19.46
N PHE A 462 -7.26 20.67 -18.80
CA PHE A 462 -8.65 21.13 -18.75
C PHE A 462 -9.22 21.39 -20.15
N THR A 463 -8.42 21.92 -21.07
CA THR A 463 -8.86 22.15 -22.47
C THR A 463 -9.17 20.83 -23.17
N LYS A 464 -8.32 19.80 -23.02
CA LYS A 464 -8.56 18.46 -23.57
C LYS A 464 -9.78 17.80 -22.94
N LEU A 465 -9.92 17.90 -21.62
CA LEU A 465 -11.05 17.34 -20.88
C LEU A 465 -12.37 18.03 -21.28
N ALA A 466 -12.40 19.35 -21.40
CA ALA A 466 -13.57 20.10 -21.88
C ALA A 466 -14.02 19.61 -23.27
N ALA A 467 -13.07 19.41 -24.19
CA ALA A 467 -13.36 18.96 -25.56
C ALA A 467 -14.03 17.58 -25.65
N THR A 468 -13.98 16.77 -24.59
CA THR A 468 -14.65 15.45 -24.56
C THR A 468 -16.17 15.53 -24.43
N GLY A 469 -16.72 16.68 -24.02
CA GLY A 469 -18.14 16.83 -23.69
C GLY A 469 -18.58 16.10 -22.41
N LYS A 470 -17.66 15.46 -21.67
CA LYS A 470 -17.96 14.76 -20.41
C LYS A 470 -18.09 15.71 -19.23
N LEU A 471 -18.72 15.24 -18.16
CA LEU A 471 -18.63 15.90 -16.86
C LEU A 471 -17.20 15.84 -16.35
N ILE A 472 -16.63 16.96 -15.93
CA ILE A 472 -15.27 17.04 -15.40
C ILE A 472 -15.34 17.32 -13.90
N LYS A 473 -14.67 16.49 -13.11
CA LYS A 473 -14.52 16.66 -11.67
C LYS A 473 -13.04 16.80 -11.34
N ILE A 474 -12.66 17.83 -10.59
CA ILE A 474 -11.40 17.77 -9.84
C ILE A 474 -11.71 16.92 -8.59
N SER A 475 -11.15 15.72 -8.51
CA SER A 475 -11.63 14.68 -7.58
C SER A 475 -10.87 14.62 -6.27
N GLU A 476 -9.60 15.05 -6.23
CA GLU A 476 -8.72 14.83 -5.06
C GLU A 476 -7.67 15.95 -4.91
N LEU A 477 -8.06 17.21 -5.13
CA LEU A 477 -7.11 18.33 -5.13
C LEU A 477 -6.42 18.47 -3.76
N ASP A 478 -5.11 18.29 -3.76
CA ASP A 478 -4.23 18.66 -2.67
C ASP A 478 -2.92 19.23 -3.22
N MET A 479 -2.14 19.87 -2.34
CA MET A 479 -0.94 20.59 -2.75
C MET A 479 0.18 20.45 -1.73
N GLY A 480 1.28 19.84 -2.18
CA GLY A 480 2.58 19.94 -1.51
C GLY A 480 3.39 21.12 -2.07
N ILE A 481 4.55 21.40 -1.46
CA ILE A 481 5.51 22.39 -1.96
C ILE A 481 6.86 21.70 -2.13
N ARG A 482 7.48 21.84 -3.30
CA ARG A 482 8.85 21.41 -3.55
C ARG A 482 9.70 22.57 -4.05
N PRO A 483 10.70 23.02 -3.28
CA PRO A 483 11.63 24.05 -3.72
C PRO A 483 12.39 23.64 -4.97
N ALA A 484 12.77 24.61 -5.79
CA ALA A 484 13.59 24.36 -6.98
C ALA A 484 14.90 23.65 -6.60
N GLY A 485 15.25 22.59 -7.34
CA GLY A 485 16.45 21.78 -7.08
C GLY A 485 16.32 20.77 -5.94
N SER A 486 15.20 20.75 -5.20
CA SER A 486 14.94 19.71 -4.20
C SER A 486 14.37 18.44 -4.83
N THR A 487 14.66 17.29 -4.23
CA THR A 487 14.01 16.00 -4.54
C THR A 487 12.89 15.67 -3.57
N THR A 488 12.74 16.42 -2.47
CA THR A 488 11.74 16.19 -1.42
C THR A 488 10.80 17.37 -1.27
N ASN A 489 9.54 17.08 -0.91
CA ASN A 489 8.55 18.08 -0.56
C ASN A 489 8.83 18.63 0.86
N LEU A 490 8.45 19.88 1.11
CA LEU A 490 8.51 20.49 2.44
C LEU A 490 7.43 19.93 3.36
N ILE A 491 7.78 19.80 4.64
CA ILE A 491 6.82 19.51 5.70
C ILE A 491 6.32 20.80 6.37
N VAL A 492 5.17 20.73 7.05
CA VAL A 492 4.49 21.88 7.68
C VAL A 492 5.44 22.79 8.47
N SER A 493 6.37 22.24 9.26
CA SER A 493 7.30 23.01 10.11
C SER A 493 8.36 23.79 9.34
N GLU A 494 8.55 23.52 8.05
CA GLU A 494 9.56 24.16 7.19
C GLU A 494 8.97 25.31 6.36
N LEU A 495 7.64 25.50 6.37
CA LEU A 495 6.99 26.48 5.53
C LEU A 495 7.18 27.91 6.04
N THR A 496 7.64 28.77 5.13
CA THR A 496 7.58 30.23 5.32
C THR A 496 6.18 30.77 4.99
N ASP A 497 5.84 31.92 5.57
CA ASP A 497 4.59 32.66 5.27
C ASP A 497 4.46 32.97 3.77
N GLN A 498 5.57 33.33 3.11
CA GLN A 498 5.61 33.60 1.68
C GLN A 498 5.25 32.36 0.85
N GLN A 499 5.81 31.18 1.17
CA GLN A 499 5.47 29.93 0.49
C GLN A 499 4.00 29.53 0.69
N GLN A 500 3.43 29.81 1.87
CA GLN A 500 2.00 29.59 2.12
C GLN A 500 1.11 30.51 1.28
N LYS A 501 1.52 31.77 1.07
CA LYS A 501 0.83 32.72 0.18
C LYS A 501 0.95 32.32 -1.29
N GLU A 502 2.09 31.79 -1.71
CA GLU A 502 2.29 31.24 -3.06
C GLU A 502 1.41 30.01 -3.32
N MET A 503 1.31 29.11 -2.34
CA MET A 503 0.37 27.99 -2.36
C MET A 503 -1.08 28.50 -2.51
N ALA A 504 -1.48 29.49 -1.73
CA ALA A 504 -2.81 30.10 -1.84
C ALA A 504 -3.06 30.67 -3.25
N ALA A 505 -2.09 31.39 -3.81
CA ALA A 505 -2.17 31.95 -5.15
C ALA A 505 -2.28 30.84 -6.22
N PHE A 506 -1.61 29.71 -6.04
CA PHE A 506 -1.67 28.59 -6.97
C PHE A 506 -3.03 27.86 -6.89
N TYR A 507 -3.57 27.62 -5.69
CA TYR A 507 -4.95 27.14 -5.52
C TYR A 507 -5.96 28.02 -6.27
N LYS A 508 -5.85 29.35 -6.09
CA LYS A 508 -6.69 30.34 -6.78
C LYS A 508 -6.60 30.18 -8.30
N GLN A 509 -5.39 30.08 -8.86
CA GLN A 509 -5.16 29.94 -10.29
C GLN A 509 -5.77 28.65 -10.87
N ILE A 510 -5.62 27.52 -10.17
CA ILE A 510 -6.16 26.22 -10.59
C ILE A 510 -7.69 26.27 -10.65
N ILE A 511 -8.32 26.72 -9.55
CA ILE A 511 -9.78 26.76 -9.45
C ILE A 511 -10.37 27.74 -10.47
N LYS A 512 -9.74 28.91 -10.63
CA LYS A 512 -10.15 29.86 -11.66
C LYS A 512 -10.04 29.27 -13.06
N ALA A 513 -8.95 28.57 -13.38
CA ALA A 513 -8.78 27.91 -14.67
C ALA A 513 -9.87 26.86 -14.93
N TYR A 514 -10.29 26.11 -13.91
CA TYR A 514 -11.41 25.17 -14.04
C TYR A 514 -12.71 25.87 -14.46
N PHE A 515 -13.08 26.96 -13.79
CA PHE A 515 -14.27 27.75 -14.16
C PHE A 515 -14.11 28.53 -15.46
N GLU A 516 -12.90 28.89 -15.88
CA GLU A 516 -12.66 29.54 -17.17
C GLU A 516 -12.80 28.57 -18.35
N ILE A 517 -12.24 27.36 -18.21
CA ILE A 517 -12.01 26.44 -19.33
C ILE A 517 -13.12 25.39 -19.43
N ILE A 518 -13.58 24.83 -18.31
CA ILE A 518 -14.63 23.81 -18.33
C ILE A 518 -15.98 24.51 -18.49
N PRO A 519 -16.81 24.17 -19.50
CA PRO A 519 -18.14 24.75 -19.64
C PRO A 519 -19.06 24.43 -18.46
N ALA A 520 -19.93 25.36 -18.07
CA ALA A 520 -20.81 25.20 -16.88
C ALA A 520 -21.60 23.88 -16.87
N ALA A 521 -22.11 23.43 -18.04
CA ALA A 521 -22.83 22.16 -18.17
C ALA A 521 -21.98 20.91 -17.92
N GLN A 522 -20.65 21.04 -18.02
CA GLN A 522 -19.67 19.97 -17.78
C GLN A 522 -19.08 20.01 -16.36
N ARG A 523 -19.35 21.04 -15.55
CA ARG A 523 -18.73 21.17 -14.24
C ARG A 523 -19.45 20.32 -13.20
N TYR A 524 -18.88 19.16 -12.86
CA TYR A 524 -19.42 18.34 -11.78
C TYR A 524 -19.02 18.88 -10.41
N GLY A 525 -17.76 19.30 -10.23
CA GLY A 525 -17.31 19.70 -8.91
C GLY A 525 -15.79 19.75 -8.73
N ILE A 526 -15.40 20.24 -7.56
CA ILE A 526 -14.02 20.24 -7.07
C ILE A 526 -14.04 19.65 -5.66
N THR A 527 -13.24 18.62 -5.42
CA THR A 527 -13.03 18.01 -4.11
C THR A 527 -11.64 18.38 -3.60
N GLN A 528 -11.57 18.93 -2.38
CA GLN A 528 -10.32 19.09 -1.64
C GLN A 528 -9.97 17.76 -0.97
N TRP A 529 -8.77 17.22 -1.17
CA TRP A 529 -8.33 16.01 -0.50
C TRP A 529 -7.66 16.36 0.84
N ALA A 530 -8.29 15.89 1.93
CA ALA A 530 -8.04 16.24 3.33
C ALA A 530 -8.49 17.64 3.79
N ILE A 531 -9.04 17.70 5.01
CA ILE A 531 -9.40 18.95 5.69
C ILE A 531 -8.15 19.61 6.25
N THR A 532 -7.37 18.83 7.00
CA THR A 532 -6.21 19.29 7.76
C THR A 532 -4.91 18.87 7.08
N ASP A 533 -3.81 19.52 7.47
CA ASP A 533 -2.47 19.09 7.07
C ASP A 533 -2.16 17.66 7.49
N SER A 534 -1.41 16.95 6.64
CA SER A 534 -1.22 15.52 6.80
C SER A 534 -0.49 15.16 8.10
N PRO A 535 -0.99 14.20 8.88
CA PRO A 535 -0.30 13.68 10.06
C PRO A 535 1.08 13.08 9.73
N ALA A 536 1.96 13.00 10.73
CA ALA A 536 3.30 12.43 10.53
C ALA A 536 3.29 10.95 10.15
N GLY A 537 2.36 10.18 10.70
CA GLY A 537 2.19 8.76 10.40
C GLY A 537 1.22 8.46 9.25
N SER A 538 0.82 9.47 8.48
CA SER A 538 -0.07 9.26 7.34
C SER A 538 0.63 8.45 6.24
N SER A 539 -0.08 7.50 5.63
CA SER A 539 0.38 6.84 4.40
C SER A 539 0.32 7.77 3.18
N TRP A 540 -0.43 8.86 3.27
CA TRP A 540 -0.58 9.86 2.21
C TRP A 540 0.09 11.17 2.58
N ARG A 541 1.14 11.54 1.84
CA ARG A 541 1.90 12.80 1.95
C ARG A 541 2.24 13.18 3.41
N PRO A 542 2.93 12.32 4.18
CA PRO A 542 3.15 12.51 5.60
C PRO A 542 3.77 13.86 5.92
N ASN A 543 3.21 14.58 6.90
CA ASN A 543 3.62 15.92 7.33
C ASN A 543 3.55 17.04 6.27
N GLU A 544 3.01 16.81 5.08
CA GLU A 544 2.87 17.85 4.06
C GLU A 544 1.70 18.82 4.35
N PRO A 545 1.79 20.08 3.87
CA PRO A 545 0.82 21.16 4.11
C PRO A 545 -0.45 21.07 3.24
N ILE A 546 -1.04 19.90 3.10
CA ILE A 546 -2.08 19.59 2.11
C ILE A 546 -3.48 20.11 2.45
N GLY A 547 -3.76 20.41 3.72
CA GLY A 547 -5.09 20.83 4.17
C GLY A 547 -5.36 22.31 3.96
N LEU A 548 -6.64 22.68 3.92
CA LEU A 548 -7.06 24.09 4.00
C LEU A 548 -7.05 24.61 5.46
N TRP A 549 -6.99 23.69 6.42
CA TRP A 549 -6.80 23.96 7.83
C TRP A 549 -5.50 23.34 8.35
N THR A 550 -4.98 23.89 9.44
CA THR A 550 -3.93 23.25 10.24
C THR A 550 -4.48 22.00 10.93
N LYS A 551 -3.60 21.19 11.53
CA LYS A 551 -3.98 20.02 12.36
C LYS A 551 -4.90 20.39 13.53
N ASP A 552 -4.79 21.62 14.04
CA ASP A 552 -5.63 22.16 15.10
C ASP A 552 -6.90 22.86 14.57
N HIS A 553 -7.22 22.67 13.29
CA HIS A 553 -8.43 23.19 12.64
C HIS A 553 -8.50 24.72 12.52
N SER A 554 -7.35 25.40 12.50
CA SER A 554 -7.26 26.83 12.16
C SER A 554 -7.12 27.01 10.64
N ARG A 555 -7.81 27.99 10.05
CA ARG A 555 -7.70 28.27 8.61
C ARG A 555 -6.28 28.70 8.23
N LYS A 556 -5.84 28.31 7.04
CA LYS A 556 -4.55 28.69 6.45
C LYS A 556 -4.71 29.70 5.31
N HIS A 557 -3.62 30.28 4.82
CA HIS A 557 -3.62 31.05 3.57
C HIS A 557 -4.23 30.27 2.40
N ALA A 558 -4.02 28.95 2.34
CA ALA A 558 -4.62 28.06 1.34
C ALA A 558 -6.16 28.16 1.31
N TYR A 559 -6.81 28.31 2.47
CA TYR A 559 -8.26 28.52 2.55
C TYR A 559 -8.71 29.77 1.78
N ALA A 560 -7.99 30.89 1.97
CA ALA A 560 -8.28 32.13 1.28
C ALA A 560 -8.09 31.99 -0.25
N GLY A 561 -6.99 31.38 -0.68
CA GLY A 561 -6.73 31.10 -2.10
C GLY A 561 -7.82 30.24 -2.74
N PHE A 562 -8.26 29.20 -2.02
CA PHE A 562 -9.34 28.33 -2.45
C PHE A 562 -10.67 29.10 -2.59
N ALA A 563 -11.04 29.86 -1.55
CA ALA A 563 -12.26 30.66 -1.51
C ALA A 563 -12.29 31.74 -2.61
N ASP A 564 -11.18 32.44 -2.81
CA ASP A 564 -11.06 33.46 -3.87
C ASP A 564 -11.15 32.85 -5.28
N GLY A 565 -10.58 31.65 -5.46
CA GLY A 565 -10.73 30.88 -6.68
C GLY A 565 -12.19 30.53 -6.97
N LEU A 566 -12.92 30.04 -5.98
CA LEU A 566 -14.36 29.75 -6.09
C LEU A 566 -15.17 31.03 -6.40
N ALA A 567 -14.80 32.15 -5.78
CA ALA A 567 -15.48 33.43 -5.96
C ALA A 567 -15.17 34.12 -7.31
N GLY A 568 -14.24 33.59 -8.11
CA GLY A 568 -13.82 34.20 -9.37
C GLY A 568 -13.07 35.53 -9.23
N LYS A 569 -12.43 35.78 -8.08
CA LYS A 569 -11.70 37.02 -7.78
C LYS A 569 -10.28 37.04 -8.34
#